data_AF-A0A2T2TJX5-F1
#
_entry.id   AF-A0A2T2TJX5-F1
#
_cell.length_a   1.000
_cell.length_b   1.000
_cell.length_c   1.000
_cell.angle_alpha   90.00
_cell.angle_beta   90.00
_cell.angle_gamma   90.00
#
_symmetry.space_group_name_H-M   'P 1'
#
loop_
_entity.id
_entity.type
_entity.pdbx_description
1 polymer ?
#
loop_
_entity_poly.entity_id
_entity_poly.type
_entity_poly.pdbx_seq_one_letter_code
_entity_poly.pdbx_strand_id
1 'polypeptide(L)'
;TVAEVVTDPTAPDSTWICPSWLLLSADALQTVSPYLEDGRPSDEIGAFCNHLTRIQSLRAHRLPRQANLRLHCNTIDDLERARRIFRDEPRHLLGPEAVRECLR
;
A
#
# COMPACT_ATOMS: atom_id res chain seq x y z
N THR A 1 -5.64 -7.30 -11.89
CA THR A 1 -6.70 -7.07 -10.89
C THR A 1 -6.37 -7.87 -9.66
N VAL A 2 -6.57 -7.28 -8.48
CA VAL A 2 -6.33 -7.95 -7.20
C VAL A 2 -7.55 -8.79 -6.85
N ALA A 3 -7.37 -10.08 -6.57
CA ALA A 3 -8.46 -10.97 -6.19
C ALA A 3 -8.77 -10.88 -4.69
N GLU A 4 -7.73 -10.72 -3.87
CA GLU A 4 -7.82 -10.73 -2.42
C GLU A 4 -6.71 -9.89 -1.79
N VAL A 5 -7.01 -9.30 -0.63
CA VAL A 5 -6.04 -8.63 0.25
C VAL A 5 -6.17 -9.25 1.64
N VAL A 6 -5.06 -9.70 2.22
CA VAL A 6 -5.04 -10.32 3.55
C VAL A 6 -4.08 -9.55 4.44
N THR A 7 -4.56 -9.13 5.62
CA THR A 7 -3.74 -8.52 6.66
C THR A 7 -2.95 -9.62 7.38
N ASP A 8 -1.63 -9.47 7.48
CA ASP A 8 -0.72 -10.33 8.26
C ASP A 8 -0.98 -11.85 8.14
N PRO A 9 -1.04 -12.42 6.92
CA PRO A 9 -1.27 -13.85 6.73
C PRO A 9 -0.11 -14.70 7.27
N THR A 10 -0.43 -15.76 8.02
CA THR A 10 0.56 -16.76 8.47
C THR A 10 1.20 -17.53 7.31
N ALA A 11 0.46 -17.72 6.22
CA ALA A 11 0.91 -18.38 4.99
C ALA A 11 0.45 -17.54 3.78
N PRO A 12 1.26 -16.58 3.30
CA PRO A 12 0.86 -15.70 2.21
C PRO A 12 0.84 -16.42 0.86
N ASP A 13 -0.23 -16.23 0.08
CA ASP A 13 -0.33 -16.72 -1.30
C ASP A 13 0.52 -15.93 -2.30
N SER A 14 1.13 -14.82 -1.87
CA SER A 14 2.03 -14.02 -2.72
C SER A 14 3.14 -13.35 -1.90
N THR A 15 4.24 -12.99 -2.58
CA THR A 15 5.32 -12.20 -1.97
C THR A 15 5.08 -10.69 -2.04
N TRP A 16 3.93 -10.26 -2.54
CA TRP A 16 3.60 -8.84 -2.69
C TRP A 16 3.04 -8.27 -1.40
N ILE A 17 3.65 -7.19 -0.94
CA ILE A 17 3.17 -6.42 0.21
C ILE A 17 2.52 -5.15 -0.33
N CYS A 18 1.29 -4.87 0.09
CA CYS A 18 0.63 -3.61 -0.21
C CYS A 18 1.23 -2.50 0.68
N PRO A 19 1.88 -1.46 0.11
CA PRO A 19 2.16 -0.26 0.88
C PRO A 19 0.85 0.49 1.16
N SER A 20 0.81 1.27 2.25
CA SER A 20 -0.37 2.06 2.67
C SER A 20 -0.63 3.29 1.76
N TRP A 21 -0.54 3.09 0.45
CA TRP A 21 -0.77 4.10 -0.58
C TRP A 21 -1.92 3.61 -1.44
N LEU A 22 -3.06 4.26 -1.31
CA LEU A 22 -4.30 3.88 -1.98
C LEU A 22 -4.82 5.09 -2.75
N LEU A 23 -5.27 4.83 -3.97
CA LEU A 23 -6.04 5.79 -4.75
C LEU A 23 -7.45 5.22 -4.88
N LEU A 24 -8.38 5.77 -4.11
CA LEU A 24 -9.78 5.33 -4.10
C LEU A 24 -10.62 6.27 -4.97
N SER A 25 -11.53 5.70 -5.75
CA SER A 25 -12.56 6.48 -6.45
C SER A 25 -13.55 7.07 -5.43
N ALA A 26 -14.33 8.06 -5.87
CA ALA A 26 -15.43 8.59 -5.06
C ALA A 26 -16.41 7.47 -4.65
N ASP A 27 -16.74 6.56 -5.58
CA ASP A 27 -17.63 5.43 -5.32
C ASP A 27 -17.04 4.46 -4.28
N ALA A 28 -15.74 4.20 -4.30
CA ALA A 28 -15.07 3.39 -3.29
C ALA A 28 -15.07 4.07 -1.90
N LEU A 29 -15.01 5.41 -1.85
CA LEU A 29 -15.11 6.12 -0.58
C LEU A 29 -16.53 6.09 0.00
N GLN A 30 -17.56 6.06 -0.85
CA GLN A 30 -18.96 5.94 -0.40
C GLN A 30 -19.24 4.60 0.30
N THR A 31 -18.42 3.57 0.10
CA THR A 31 -18.60 2.27 0.77
C THR A 31 -18.08 2.26 2.20
N VAL A 32 -17.35 3.30 2.66
CA VAL A 32 -16.80 3.34 4.01
C VAL A 32 -17.91 3.33 5.07
N SER A 33 -18.94 4.16 4.93
CA SER A 33 -20.03 4.20 5.91
C SER A 33 -20.79 2.86 6.01
N PRO A 34 -21.29 2.27 4.90
CA PRO A 34 -21.91 0.94 4.95
C PRO A 34 -20.97 -0.14 5.52
N TYR A 35 -19.68 -0.11 5.16
CA TYR A 35 -18.70 -1.06 5.68
C TYR A 35 -18.58 -0.99 7.21
N LEU A 36 -18.56 0.22 7.77
CA LEU A 36 -18.46 0.42 9.22
C LEU A 36 -19.79 0.11 9.94
N GLU A 37 -20.93 0.46 9.32
CA GLU A 37 -22.28 0.16 9.84
C GLU A 37 -22.54 -1.34 9.94
N ASP A 38 -21.95 -2.13 9.05
CA ASP A 38 -21.94 -3.61 9.09
C ASP A 38 -21.11 -4.18 10.27
N GLY A 39 -20.48 -3.33 11.10
CA GLY A 39 -19.65 -3.75 12.23
C GLY A 39 -18.29 -4.32 11.83
N ARG A 40 -17.79 -4.00 10.63
CA ARG A 40 -16.49 -4.47 10.14
C ARG A 40 -15.32 -3.67 10.76
N PRO A 41 -14.08 -4.22 10.77
CA PRO A 41 -12.94 -3.58 11.43
C PRO A 41 -12.64 -2.18 10.90
N SER A 42 -12.61 -1.18 11.78
CA SER A 42 -12.39 0.22 11.39
C SER A 42 -10.91 0.61 11.29
N ASP A 43 -10.02 -0.19 11.87
CA ASP A 43 -8.57 0.04 11.96
C ASP A 43 -7.75 -0.84 11.00
N GLU A 44 -8.40 -1.69 10.22
CA GLU A 44 -7.74 -2.59 9.26
C GLU A 44 -7.98 -2.18 7.81
N ILE A 45 -7.09 -1.34 7.28
CA ILE A 45 -7.17 -0.91 5.87
C ILE A 45 -7.11 -2.10 4.88
N GLY A 46 -6.42 -3.19 5.25
CA GLY A 46 -6.37 -4.42 4.45
C GLY A 46 -7.73 -5.10 4.34
N ALA A 47 -8.48 -5.18 5.43
CA ALA A 47 -9.83 -5.74 5.45
C ALA A 47 -10.80 -4.89 4.62
N PHE A 48 -10.69 -3.56 4.67
CA PHE A 48 -11.46 -2.67 3.80
C PHE A 48 -11.13 -2.87 2.31
N CYS A 49 -9.85 -2.95 1.96
CA CYS A 49 -9.43 -3.23 0.59
C CYS A 49 -9.94 -4.59 0.09
N ASN A 50 -9.92 -5.61 0.95
CA ASN A 50 -10.46 -6.93 0.61
C ASN A 50 -11.97 -6.91 0.40
N HIS A 51 -12.70 -6.10 1.17
CA HIS A 51 -14.13 -5.89 0.91
C HIS A 51 -14.35 -5.24 -0.46
N LEU A 52 -13.57 -4.19 -0.78
CA LEU A 52 -13.65 -3.52 -2.08
C LEU A 52 -13.41 -4.48 -3.25
N THR A 53 -12.51 -5.46 -3.14
CA THR A 53 -12.27 -6.43 -4.23
C THR A 53 -13.51 -7.29 -4.57
N ARG A 54 -14.48 -7.38 -3.66
CA ARG A 54 -15.74 -8.14 -3.88
C ARG A 54 -16.81 -7.34 -4.59
N ILE A 55 -16.72 -6.02 -4.59
CA ILE A 55 -17.77 -5.12 -5.12
C ILE A 55 -17.27 -4.20 -6.24
N GLN A 56 -15.96 -3.99 -6.34
CA GLN A 56 -15.33 -3.14 -7.33
C GLN A 56 -14.00 -3.75 -7.79
N SER A 57 -13.49 -3.28 -8.93
CA SER A 57 -12.18 -3.72 -9.43
C SER A 57 -11.04 -2.97 -8.73
N LEU A 58 -10.21 -3.69 -7.98
CA LEU A 58 -8.97 -3.15 -7.41
C LEU A 58 -7.77 -3.49 -8.31
N ARG A 59 -6.91 -2.50 -8.57
CA ARG A 59 -5.67 -2.67 -9.33
C ARG A 59 -4.47 -2.38 -8.42
N ALA A 60 -3.49 -3.27 -8.42
CA ALA A 60 -2.21 -3.06 -7.77
C ALA A 60 -1.19 -2.61 -8.82
N HIS A 61 -0.52 -1.50 -8.55
CA HIS A 61 0.59 -1.01 -9.36
C HIS A 61 1.90 -1.36 -8.67
N ARG A 62 2.80 -2.01 -9.40
CA ARG A 62 4.06 -2.48 -8.84
C ARG A 62 5.08 -1.34 -8.84
N LEU A 63 5.64 -1.07 -7.67
CA LEU A 63 6.80 -0.19 -7.54
C LEU A 63 8.06 -0.89 -8.07
N PRO A 64 9.02 -0.16 -8.66
CA PRO A 64 10.23 -0.75 -9.20
C PRO A 64 11.10 -1.28 -8.07
N ARG A 65 11.89 -2.30 -8.38
CA ARG A 65 12.84 -2.86 -7.41
C ARG A 65 14.03 -1.90 -7.28
N GLN A 66 13.95 -1.01 -6.30
CA GLN A 66 15.01 -0.04 -5.97
C GLN A 66 15.29 -0.04 -4.46
N ALA A 67 16.57 0.01 -4.10
CA ALA A 67 16.98 0.13 -2.70
C ALA A 67 16.40 1.41 -2.08
N ASN A 68 15.96 1.32 -0.82
CA ASN A 68 15.48 2.46 -0.03
C ASN A 68 14.28 3.22 -0.64
N LEU A 69 13.55 2.62 -1.59
CA LEU A 69 12.36 3.23 -2.19
C LEU A 69 11.18 3.32 -1.20
N ARG A 70 11.10 2.36 -0.27
CA ARG A 70 10.15 2.35 0.83
C ARG A 70 10.94 2.27 2.14
N LEU A 71 10.76 3.28 2.99
CA LEU A 71 11.33 3.34 4.32
C LEU A 71 10.18 3.28 5.33
N HIS A 72 10.05 2.16 6.04
CA HIS A 72 9.16 2.09 7.19
C HIS A 72 9.78 2.94 8.29
N CYS A 73 8.96 3.68 9.03
CA CYS A 73 9.39 4.54 10.14
C CYS A 73 8.56 4.22 11.39
N ASN A 74 8.36 2.92 11.65
CA ASN A 74 7.46 2.45 12.72
C ASN A 74 8.16 2.35 14.08
N THR A 75 9.49 2.35 14.09
CA THR A 75 10.33 2.35 15.30
C THR A 75 11.27 3.56 15.30
N ILE A 76 11.86 3.87 16.46
CA ILE A 76 12.88 4.92 16.58
C ILE A 76 14.08 4.58 15.69
N ASP A 77 14.55 3.33 15.72
CA ASP A 77 15.68 2.87 14.92
C ASP A 77 15.42 2.99 13.41
N ASP A 78 14.20 2.64 12.97
CA ASP A 78 13.76 2.79 11.58
C ASP A 78 13.76 4.26 11.14
N LEU A 79 13.25 5.15 12.00
CA LEU A 79 13.24 6.59 11.75
C LEU A 79 14.67 7.15 11.68
N GLU A 80 15.55 6.74 12.58
CA GLU A 80 16.95 7.17 12.56
C GLU A 80 17.69 6.66 11.32
N ARG A 81 17.42 5.42 10.92
CA ARG A 81 17.94 4.86 9.67
C ARG A 81 17.45 5.66 8.47
N ALA A 82 16.15 5.95 8.39
CA ALA A 82 15.59 6.76 7.31
C ALA A 82 16.24 8.15 7.26
N ARG A 83 16.46 8.80 8.41
CA ARG A 83 17.15 10.10 8.50
C ARG A 83 18.58 10.06 7.99
N ARG A 84 19.35 9.00 8.28
CA ARG A 84 20.71 8.82 7.73
C ARG A 84 20.67 8.72 6.21
N ILE A 85 19.84 7.82 5.68
CA ILE A 85 19.65 7.63 4.24
C ILE A 85 19.33 8.97 3.55
N PHE A 86 18.37 9.74 4.08
CA PHE A 86 17.98 11.02 3.46
C PHE A 86 19.05 12.13 3.51
N ARG A 87 19.96 12.10 4.48
CA ARG A 87 21.04 13.11 4.60
C ARG A 87 22.28 12.74 3.80
N ASP A 88 22.62 11.46 3.81
CA ASP A 88 23.95 10.99 3.41
C ASP A 88 23.94 10.32 2.02
N GLU A 89 22.77 9.96 1.49
CA GLU A 89 22.63 9.32 0.18
C GLU A 89 21.94 10.24 -0.87
N PRO A 90 22.26 10.09 -2.17
CA PRO A 90 21.55 10.79 -3.24
C PRO A 90 20.05 10.52 -3.19
N ARG A 91 19.23 11.54 -3.51
CA ARG A 91 17.75 11.46 -3.51
C ARG A 91 17.25 10.18 -4.18
N HIS A 92 16.64 9.28 -3.40
CA HIS A 92 15.98 8.05 -3.89
C HIS A 92 14.58 8.33 -4.44
N LEU A 93 14.46 9.35 -5.27
CA LEU A 93 13.20 9.67 -5.95
C LEU A 93 13.06 8.80 -7.20
N LEU A 94 11.82 8.41 -7.51
CA LEU A 94 11.52 7.80 -8.79
C LEU A 94 11.67 8.84 -9.90
N GLY A 95 12.52 8.55 -10.88
CA GLY A 95 12.59 9.32 -12.11
C GLY A 95 11.30 9.18 -12.94
N PRO A 96 11.05 10.10 -13.89
CA PRO A 96 9.86 10.08 -14.74
C PRO A 96 9.64 8.75 -15.47
N GLU A 97 10.71 8.09 -15.93
CA GLU A 97 10.67 6.80 -16.62
C GLU A 97 10.19 5.69 -15.68
N ALA A 98 10.76 5.61 -14.48
CA ALA A 98 10.36 4.63 -13.48
C ALA A 98 8.89 4.80 -13.05
N VAL A 99 8.42 6.05 -12.94
CA VAL A 99 7.01 6.35 -12.68
C VAL A 99 6.13 5.85 -13.84
N ARG A 100 6.50 6.10 -15.09
CA ARG A 100 5.75 5.61 -16.25
C ARG A 100 5.69 4.08 -16.31
N GLU A 101 6.77 3.39 -15.93
CA GLU A 101 6.78 1.93 -15.83
C GLU A 101 5.81 1.39 -14.77
N CYS A 102 5.65 2.10 -13.64
CA CYS A 102 4.68 1.71 -12.60
C CYS A 102 3.21 1.81 -13.06
N LEU A 103 2.94 2.71 -14.00
CA LEU A 103 1.59 3.05 -14.45
C LEU A 103 1.13 2.25 -15.68
N ARG A 104 2.04 1.51 -16.32
CA ARG A 104 1.72 0.57 -17.42
C ARG A 104 1.12 -0.72 -16.87
#